data_AF-A0A024T844-F1
#
_entry.id   AF-A0A024T844-F1
#
_cell.length_a   1.000
_cell.length_b   1.000
_cell.length_c   1.000
_cell.angle_alpha   90.00
_cell.angle_beta   90.00
_cell.angle_gamma   90.00
#
_symmetry.space_group_name_H-M   'P 1'
#
loop_
_entity.id
_entity.type
_entity.pdbx_description
1 polymer ?
#
loop_
_entity_poly.entity_id
_entity_poly.type
_entity_poly.pdbx_seq_one_letter_code
_entity_poly.pdbx_strand_id
1 'polypeptide(L)'
;MPSTDNFYIHHDGYSLLFNCARRTADRWNYTLGKEKGNPTRPSAFYSDPDVSKDCQQKSVKPYPSSASSGISYDRGHLVASAHMTDSVEQRRQSHYMTNIAPQVASFNRGIWEKTEGIEACHRDLQPLSTWGGLIYTDASNDYFLESHGVQTPEFWWKVVLSKNADGTDKIISWMFPNRDGLGALDEYLVSVHDIEAKLNDNLGPIPVPAALKSFKAPSSWLLPQGCSRKGSKEPPTTAPSPATPTPLNPTVAPTNAPTGAPTPAPTPPPTSAPTSAPTDTPTIAPTSAPTDAPTDAPTSAPTPAPTQATASPPPTSPTSPNFDVRYDGFWLSYSCERRTADRWAYTLTKDKKNAVKTAQYTFDKSMKLECQQKSLKGYNSLYDRGQLVSAALMSDSKAQSSQTFFMTNVAPQYGQFNQGLWSRVEKVEACYRNAQNVSTFGGLIFTAESNDLFMASHGVRTASFWWKAIWTKDSNGSDMILAWMFPNEKLVNDANKYLVSVAEIEAKLNDDLGPIPVPASLKNQKAPTSSLPGCSI
;
A
#
# COMPACT_ATOMS: atom_id res chain seq x y z
N MET A 1 43.61 -21.99 -2.79
CA MET A 1 42.34 -21.70 -2.08
C MET A 1 41.35 -21.19 -3.11
N PRO A 2 40.02 -21.38 -2.96
CA PRO A 2 39.05 -20.64 -3.76
C PRO A 2 39.26 -19.16 -3.48
N SER A 3 39.38 -18.31 -4.51
CA SER A 3 39.62 -16.90 -4.25
C SER A 3 38.35 -16.24 -3.69
N THR A 4 38.56 -15.28 -2.79
CA THR A 4 37.51 -14.49 -2.15
C THR A 4 37.00 -13.36 -3.04
N ASP A 5 37.27 -13.43 -4.34
CA ASP A 5 37.11 -12.31 -5.25
C ASP A 5 35.64 -12.14 -5.62
N ASN A 6 35.00 -11.16 -5.00
CA ASN A 6 33.76 -10.60 -5.50
C ASN A 6 34.03 -9.93 -6.85
N PHE A 7 33.31 -10.31 -7.89
CA PHE A 7 33.48 -9.76 -9.24
C PHE A 7 32.16 -9.28 -9.82
N TYR A 8 32.20 -8.33 -10.76
CA TYR A 8 31.00 -7.87 -11.44
C TYR A 8 30.64 -8.78 -12.61
N ILE A 9 29.36 -9.16 -12.69
CA ILE A 9 28.74 -9.71 -13.89
C ILE A 9 27.89 -8.59 -14.49
N HIS A 10 28.09 -8.30 -15.77
CA HIS A 10 27.32 -7.30 -16.50
C HIS A 10 26.47 -8.00 -17.55
N HIS A 11 25.15 -7.92 -17.37
CA HIS A 11 24.16 -8.39 -18.34
C HIS A 11 23.52 -7.18 -19.04
N ASP A 12 22.74 -7.43 -20.09
CA ASP A 12 21.91 -6.40 -20.69
C ASP A 12 20.91 -5.88 -19.61
N GLY A 13 20.87 -4.56 -19.40
CA GLY A 13 19.98 -3.90 -18.44
C GLY A 13 20.39 -3.92 -16.96
N TYR A 14 21.27 -4.82 -16.50
CA TYR A 14 21.60 -4.94 -15.07
C TYR A 14 23.01 -5.47 -14.77
N SER A 15 23.48 -5.23 -13.54
CA SER A 15 24.77 -5.70 -13.04
C SER A 15 24.65 -6.38 -11.68
N LEU A 16 25.40 -7.46 -11.50
CA LEU A 16 25.51 -8.24 -10.26
C LEU A 16 26.92 -8.10 -9.69
N LEU A 17 27.05 -7.97 -8.37
CA LEU A 17 28.31 -8.11 -7.65
C LEU A 17 28.33 -9.50 -7.01
N PHE A 18 29.02 -10.42 -7.67
CA PHE A 18 28.89 -11.86 -7.48
C PHE A 18 29.99 -12.45 -6.61
N ASN A 19 29.61 -13.25 -5.62
CA ASN A 19 30.54 -13.98 -4.77
C ASN A 19 30.68 -15.43 -5.27
N CYS A 20 31.85 -15.76 -5.83
CA CYS A 20 32.11 -17.11 -6.36
C CYS A 20 31.92 -18.23 -5.31
N ALA A 21 32.32 -17.98 -4.06
CA ALA A 21 32.27 -18.97 -2.99
C ALA A 21 30.83 -19.28 -2.53
N ARG A 22 29.97 -18.26 -2.41
CA ARG A 22 28.53 -18.42 -2.09
C ARG A 22 27.67 -18.82 -3.28
N ARG A 23 28.18 -18.66 -4.51
CA ARG A 23 27.47 -18.96 -5.78
C ARG A 23 26.21 -18.12 -5.99
N THR A 24 26.20 -16.89 -5.46
CA THR A 24 25.12 -15.90 -5.54
C THR A 24 25.67 -14.48 -5.52
N ALA A 25 24.90 -13.51 -6.00
CA ALA A 25 25.24 -12.09 -5.89
C ALA A 25 24.91 -11.50 -4.52
N ASP A 26 25.90 -10.83 -3.92
CA ASP A 26 25.75 -10.12 -2.65
C ASP A 26 24.97 -8.81 -2.85
N ARG A 27 25.19 -8.14 -4.00
CA ARG A 27 24.49 -6.93 -4.42
C ARG A 27 24.16 -6.97 -5.91
N TRP A 28 23.16 -6.18 -6.32
CA TRP A 28 22.84 -5.92 -7.72
C TRP A 28 22.42 -4.47 -7.93
N ASN A 29 22.46 -4.03 -9.19
CA ASN A 29 21.92 -2.73 -9.61
C ASN A 29 21.41 -2.75 -11.05
N TYR A 30 20.48 -1.84 -11.35
CA TYR A 30 19.96 -1.60 -12.70
C TYR A 30 19.31 -0.22 -12.81
N THR A 31 19.13 0.25 -14.04
CA THR A 31 18.36 1.45 -14.35
C THR A 31 17.17 1.10 -15.23
N LEU A 32 15.96 1.47 -14.84
CA LEU A 32 14.75 1.30 -15.65
C LEU A 32 14.34 2.63 -16.30
N GLY A 33 14.16 2.61 -17.62
CA GLY A 33 13.37 3.60 -18.34
C GLY A 33 12.03 3.02 -18.78
N LYS A 34 11.32 3.76 -19.64
CA LYS A 34 10.12 3.28 -20.34
C LYS A 34 10.36 1.92 -21.01
N GLU A 35 9.35 1.06 -20.93
CA GLU A 35 9.36 -0.27 -21.55
C GLU A 35 9.62 -0.20 -23.05
N LYS A 36 10.64 -0.91 -23.57
CA LYS A 36 10.99 -0.90 -25.00
C LYS A 36 10.53 -2.16 -25.76
N GLY A 37 10.15 -3.22 -25.06
CA GLY A 37 9.77 -4.50 -25.65
C GLY A 37 8.91 -5.36 -24.72
N ASN A 38 8.41 -6.48 -25.25
CA ASN A 38 7.61 -7.45 -24.51
C ASN A 38 7.89 -8.91 -24.95
N PRO A 39 9.14 -9.39 -24.89
CA PRO A 39 9.48 -10.78 -25.23
C PRO A 39 8.87 -11.76 -24.22
N THR A 40 8.46 -12.94 -24.66
CA THR A 40 7.83 -13.94 -23.77
C THR A 40 8.75 -14.34 -22.62
N ARG A 41 8.22 -14.38 -21.39
CA ARG A 41 8.97 -14.84 -20.21
C ARG A 41 9.38 -16.31 -20.36
N PRO A 42 10.67 -16.68 -20.18
CA PRO A 42 11.09 -18.08 -20.16
C PRO A 42 10.39 -18.90 -19.05
N SER A 43 10.21 -20.20 -19.30
CA SER A 43 9.73 -21.16 -18.28
C SER A 43 10.88 -21.83 -17.53
N ALA A 44 12.04 -21.97 -18.17
CA ALA A 44 13.24 -22.58 -17.63
C ALA A 44 14.16 -21.55 -16.93
N PHE A 45 15.18 -22.07 -16.27
CA PHE A 45 16.28 -21.34 -15.64
C PHE A 45 17.58 -21.99 -16.12
N TYR A 46 18.65 -21.22 -16.21
CA TYR A 46 19.87 -21.64 -16.91
C TYR A 46 21.12 -21.41 -16.06
N SER A 47 22.15 -22.20 -16.35
CA SER A 47 23.52 -21.82 -16.04
C SER A 47 23.89 -20.56 -16.82
N ASP A 48 24.62 -19.67 -16.17
CA ASP A 48 25.16 -18.46 -16.78
C ASP A 48 26.34 -18.83 -17.68
N PRO A 49 26.33 -18.55 -19.00
CA PRO A 49 27.42 -18.91 -19.89
C PRO A 49 28.71 -18.12 -19.61
N ASP A 50 28.61 -16.93 -19.00
CA ASP A 50 29.72 -16.00 -18.83
C ASP A 50 30.45 -16.20 -17.47
N VAL A 51 29.96 -17.13 -16.65
CA VAL A 51 30.52 -17.43 -15.31
C VAL A 51 31.08 -18.84 -15.22
N SER A 52 32.29 -18.97 -14.68
CA SER A 52 32.96 -20.26 -14.46
C SER A 52 32.05 -21.25 -13.69
N LYS A 53 32.03 -22.51 -14.15
CA LYS A 53 31.25 -23.61 -13.53
C LYS A 53 31.52 -23.73 -12.02
N ASP A 54 32.74 -23.46 -11.59
CA ASP A 54 33.14 -23.54 -10.18
C ASP A 54 32.50 -22.45 -9.32
N CYS A 55 32.01 -21.36 -9.90
CA CYS A 55 31.26 -20.28 -9.23
C CYS A 55 29.74 -20.39 -9.37
N GLN A 56 29.22 -21.28 -10.23
CA GLN A 56 27.77 -21.41 -10.45
C GLN A 56 27.09 -22.31 -9.42
N GLN A 57 25.80 -22.09 -9.14
CA GLN A 57 25.02 -23.05 -8.35
C GLN A 57 25.05 -24.45 -8.99
N LYS A 58 25.15 -25.48 -8.17
CA LYS A 58 25.28 -26.90 -8.57
C LYS A 58 24.09 -27.44 -9.36
N SER A 59 22.95 -26.75 -9.31
CA SER A 59 21.66 -27.17 -9.88
C SER A 59 20.86 -25.95 -10.34
N VAL A 60 20.15 -26.10 -11.46
CA VAL A 60 19.15 -25.13 -11.97
C VAL A 60 17.71 -25.54 -11.65
N LYS A 61 17.52 -26.68 -10.96
CA LYS A 61 16.20 -27.22 -10.59
C LYS A 61 15.51 -26.29 -9.58
N PRO A 62 14.18 -26.45 -9.35
CA PRO A 62 13.54 -25.79 -8.22
C PRO A 62 14.23 -26.19 -6.91
N TYR A 63 14.33 -25.25 -5.97
CA TYR A 63 14.78 -25.56 -4.61
C TYR A 63 13.80 -26.55 -3.98
N PRO A 64 14.27 -27.68 -3.40
CA PRO A 64 13.40 -28.69 -2.82
C PRO A 64 12.66 -28.13 -1.60
N SER A 65 11.45 -28.62 -1.35
CA SER A 65 10.73 -28.32 -0.10
C SER A 65 11.53 -28.85 1.09
N SER A 66 11.95 -27.97 2.00
CA SER A 66 12.62 -28.39 3.23
C SER A 66 11.62 -29.13 4.13
N ALA A 67 11.85 -30.43 4.32
CA ALA A 67 10.92 -31.32 5.03
C ALA A 67 10.82 -31.04 6.54
N SER A 68 11.67 -30.16 7.08
CA SER A 68 11.77 -29.86 8.51
C SER A 68 10.99 -28.60 8.96
N SER A 69 10.67 -27.67 8.06
CA SER A 69 10.02 -26.40 8.42
C SER A 69 8.64 -26.19 7.80
N GLY A 70 8.27 -26.95 6.76
CA GLY A 70 7.04 -26.73 5.99
C GLY A 70 7.06 -25.46 5.11
N ILE A 71 8.16 -24.71 5.13
CA ILE A 71 8.34 -23.48 4.34
C ILE A 71 8.75 -23.85 2.92
N SER A 72 8.03 -23.30 1.93
CA SER A 72 8.32 -23.48 0.51
C SER A 72 9.18 -22.32 -0.01
N TYR A 73 10.15 -22.64 -0.88
CA TYR A 73 11.08 -21.68 -1.48
C TYR A 73 10.93 -21.64 -3.00
N ASP A 74 11.02 -20.45 -3.56
CA ASP A 74 11.09 -20.18 -4.98
C ASP A 74 12.52 -19.88 -5.44
N ARG A 75 12.75 -20.04 -6.74
CA ARG A 75 13.85 -19.38 -7.46
C ARG A 75 13.54 -17.87 -7.56
N GLY A 76 13.77 -17.16 -6.45
CA GLY A 76 13.56 -15.73 -6.31
C GLY A 76 14.54 -14.95 -7.16
N HIS A 77 14.05 -13.96 -7.90
CA HIS A 77 14.89 -13.12 -8.76
C HIS A 77 15.44 -11.93 -7.96
N LEU A 78 16.73 -11.67 -8.08
CA LEU A 78 17.37 -10.46 -7.57
C LEU A 78 16.94 -9.26 -8.45
N VAL A 79 17.12 -9.39 -9.76
CA VAL A 79 16.60 -8.47 -10.79
C VAL A 79 15.39 -9.10 -11.48
N ALA A 80 14.24 -8.43 -11.42
CA ALA A 80 12.97 -8.96 -11.90
C ALA A 80 12.94 -9.22 -13.42
N SER A 81 12.58 -10.43 -13.83
CA SER A 81 12.33 -10.79 -15.24
C SER A 81 11.18 -9.98 -15.89
N ALA A 82 10.35 -9.30 -15.09
CA ALA A 82 9.34 -8.34 -15.57
C ALA A 82 9.92 -6.98 -15.97
N HIS A 83 11.12 -6.63 -15.51
CA HIS A 83 11.80 -5.38 -15.85
C HIS A 83 12.73 -5.53 -17.06
N MET A 84 13.28 -6.72 -17.24
CA MET A 84 14.22 -7.06 -18.31
C MET A 84 13.47 -7.47 -19.59
N THR A 85 12.79 -6.50 -20.22
CA THR A 85 11.88 -6.71 -21.37
C THR A 85 12.33 -6.06 -22.67
N ASP A 86 13.52 -5.45 -22.74
CA ASP A 86 13.97 -4.77 -23.96
C ASP A 86 14.38 -5.76 -25.07
N SER A 87 14.89 -6.95 -24.73
CA SER A 87 15.28 -7.97 -25.70
C SER A 87 15.05 -9.40 -25.20
N VAL A 88 14.96 -10.37 -26.13
CA VAL A 88 14.82 -11.80 -25.80
C VAL A 88 16.03 -12.29 -24.99
N GLU A 89 17.23 -11.82 -25.32
CA GLU A 89 18.44 -12.20 -24.57
C GLU A 89 18.46 -11.52 -23.19
N GLN A 90 18.09 -10.24 -23.06
CA GLN A 90 17.94 -9.58 -21.76
C GLN A 90 16.99 -10.36 -20.82
N ARG A 91 15.84 -10.78 -21.35
CA ARG A 91 14.86 -11.55 -20.58
C ARG A 91 15.35 -12.96 -20.25
N ARG A 92 16.16 -13.57 -21.13
CA ARG A 92 16.81 -14.86 -20.89
C ARG A 92 17.92 -14.77 -19.84
N GLN A 93 18.75 -13.73 -19.87
CA GLN A 93 19.80 -13.44 -18.89
C GLN A 93 19.20 -13.29 -17.48
N SER A 94 18.05 -12.61 -17.35
CA SER A 94 17.34 -12.51 -16.06
C SER A 94 16.93 -13.85 -15.43
N HIS A 95 16.97 -14.96 -16.19
CA HIS A 95 16.70 -16.34 -15.74
C HIS A 95 17.98 -17.17 -15.49
N TYR A 96 19.17 -16.56 -15.54
CA TYR A 96 20.42 -17.21 -15.14
C TYR A 96 20.50 -17.37 -13.63
N MET A 97 20.99 -18.50 -13.14
CA MET A 97 21.06 -18.80 -11.70
C MET A 97 21.98 -17.85 -10.91
N THR A 98 22.82 -17.06 -11.60
CA THR A 98 23.59 -15.95 -11.02
C THR A 98 22.70 -14.82 -10.49
N ASN A 99 21.53 -14.62 -11.12
CA ASN A 99 20.48 -13.66 -10.72
C ASN A 99 19.45 -14.27 -9.75
N ILE A 100 19.69 -15.46 -9.18
CA ILE A 100 18.71 -16.22 -8.40
C ILE A 100 19.24 -16.59 -7.01
N ALA A 101 18.39 -16.46 -6.00
CA ALA A 101 18.66 -16.94 -4.63
C ALA A 101 17.43 -17.66 -4.03
N PRO A 102 17.61 -18.49 -2.98
CA PRO A 102 16.49 -19.11 -2.27
C PRO A 102 15.63 -18.05 -1.57
N GLN A 103 14.39 -17.87 -2.03
CA GLN A 103 13.46 -16.90 -1.47
C GLN A 103 12.19 -17.61 -1.01
N VAL A 104 11.69 -17.31 0.19
CA VAL A 104 10.44 -17.92 0.67
C VAL A 104 9.29 -17.55 -0.28
N ALA A 105 8.53 -18.56 -0.72
CA ALA A 105 7.60 -18.41 -1.83
C ALA A 105 6.46 -17.41 -1.54
N SER A 106 6.02 -17.29 -0.28
CA SER A 106 5.02 -16.29 0.15
C SER A 106 5.60 -14.87 0.24
N PHE A 107 6.91 -14.72 0.44
CA PHE A 107 7.61 -13.44 0.35
C PHE A 107 7.78 -13.02 -1.12
N ASN A 108 8.35 -13.91 -1.95
CA ASN A 108 8.58 -13.71 -3.39
C ASN A 108 7.29 -13.28 -4.12
N ARG A 109 6.25 -14.13 -4.05
CA ARG A 109 4.95 -13.91 -4.71
C ARG A 109 4.02 -12.95 -3.95
N GLY A 110 4.56 -12.27 -2.93
CA GLY A 110 3.78 -11.50 -1.96
C GLY A 110 4.21 -10.04 -1.93
N ILE A 111 5.12 -9.68 -1.03
CA ILE A 111 5.58 -8.29 -0.89
C ILE A 111 6.78 -7.95 -1.77
N TRP A 112 7.57 -8.94 -2.21
CA TRP A 112 8.64 -8.70 -3.18
C TRP A 112 8.06 -8.28 -4.54
N GLU A 113 7.12 -9.04 -5.09
CA GLU A 113 6.36 -8.68 -6.32
C GLU A 113 5.72 -7.28 -6.23
N LYS A 114 5.30 -6.82 -5.05
CA LYS A 114 4.76 -5.45 -4.88
C LYS A 114 5.82 -4.38 -5.11
N THR A 115 7.08 -4.60 -4.70
CA THR A 115 8.17 -3.65 -4.99
C THR A 115 8.44 -3.58 -6.50
N GLU A 116 8.47 -4.74 -7.17
CA GLU A 116 8.64 -4.83 -8.62
C GLU A 116 7.50 -4.10 -9.34
N GLY A 117 6.26 -4.29 -8.90
CA GLY A 117 5.09 -3.56 -9.41
C GLY A 117 5.17 -2.04 -9.21
N ILE A 118 5.84 -1.54 -8.17
CA ILE A 118 6.08 -0.10 -7.98
C ILE A 118 7.10 0.41 -9.01
N GLU A 119 8.21 -0.29 -9.19
CA GLU A 119 9.26 0.06 -10.16
C GLU A 119 8.74 0.02 -11.60
N ALA A 120 8.11 -1.08 -11.99
CA ALA A 120 7.52 -1.29 -13.31
C ALA A 120 6.50 -0.21 -13.71
N CYS A 121 5.81 0.40 -12.73
CA CYS A 121 4.86 1.47 -12.97
C CYS A 121 5.48 2.87 -12.94
N HIS A 122 6.52 3.10 -12.15
CA HIS A 122 7.14 4.42 -12.05
C HIS A 122 8.12 4.71 -13.20
N ARG A 123 8.64 3.67 -13.87
CA ARG A 123 9.62 3.80 -14.98
C ARG A 123 9.07 4.57 -16.18
N ASP A 124 7.74 4.60 -16.30
CA ASP A 124 7.04 5.32 -17.36
C ASP A 124 6.89 6.83 -17.07
N LEU A 125 7.02 7.25 -15.81
CA LEU A 125 7.00 8.65 -15.38
C LEU A 125 8.38 9.29 -15.42
N GLN A 126 9.35 8.65 -14.77
CA GLN A 126 10.75 9.07 -14.68
C GLN A 126 11.63 7.82 -14.61
N PRO A 127 12.86 7.84 -15.14
CA PRO A 127 13.80 6.75 -14.96
C PRO A 127 14.02 6.45 -13.48
N LEU A 128 14.29 5.18 -13.15
CA LEU A 128 14.69 4.75 -11.81
C LEU A 128 16.07 4.14 -11.85
N SER A 129 16.86 4.38 -10.81
CA SER A 129 18.02 3.54 -10.48
C SER A 129 17.66 2.70 -9.26
N THR A 130 17.82 1.39 -9.37
CA THR A 130 17.56 0.43 -8.30
C THR A 130 18.85 -0.26 -7.89
N TRP A 131 19.04 -0.41 -6.58
CA TRP A 131 20.04 -1.28 -5.96
C TRP A 131 19.34 -2.29 -5.07
N GLY A 132 19.94 -3.45 -4.90
CA GLY A 132 19.52 -4.41 -3.89
C GLY A 132 20.66 -5.31 -3.47
N GLY A 133 20.39 -6.14 -2.47
CA GLY A 133 21.36 -7.11 -1.98
C GLY A 133 20.74 -8.11 -1.01
N LEU A 134 21.59 -9.05 -0.62
CA LEU A 134 21.28 -10.11 0.34
C LEU A 134 22.13 -9.94 1.60
N ILE A 135 21.63 -10.42 2.73
CA ILE A 135 22.40 -10.47 3.99
C ILE A 135 22.31 -11.88 4.55
N TYR A 136 23.47 -12.43 4.89
CA TYR A 136 23.66 -13.75 5.49
C TYR A 136 24.18 -13.57 6.92
N THR A 137 23.47 -14.11 7.90
CA THR A 137 23.73 -13.99 9.34
C THR A 137 23.49 -15.27 10.14
N ASP A 138 22.75 -16.24 9.60
CA ASP A 138 22.45 -17.52 10.25
C ASP A 138 22.61 -18.69 9.28
N ALA A 139 23.43 -19.68 9.64
CA ALA A 139 23.62 -20.90 8.84
C ALA A 139 22.58 -22.00 9.16
N SER A 140 21.67 -21.79 10.13
CA SER A 140 20.71 -22.81 10.55
C SER A 140 19.65 -23.16 9.49
N ASN A 141 19.47 -22.29 8.50
CA ASN A 141 18.50 -22.43 7.41
C ASN A 141 19.15 -22.69 6.04
N ASP A 142 20.45 -23.02 5.99
CA ASP A 142 21.25 -23.26 4.77
C ASP A 142 20.92 -24.60 4.07
N TYR A 143 19.62 -24.92 3.94
CA TYR A 143 19.06 -26.16 3.40
C TYR A 143 19.53 -26.49 1.97
N PHE A 144 20.10 -25.52 1.25
CA PHE A 144 20.45 -25.62 -0.17
C PHE A 144 21.97 -25.74 -0.44
N LEU A 145 22.81 -25.76 0.59
CA LEU A 145 24.27 -25.94 0.45
C LEU A 145 24.64 -27.28 -0.20
N GLU A 146 23.98 -28.37 0.17
CA GLU A 146 24.25 -29.68 -0.45
C GLU A 146 23.74 -29.72 -1.90
N SER A 147 22.44 -29.45 -2.08
CA SER A 147 21.71 -29.65 -3.34
C SER A 147 22.02 -28.61 -4.43
N HIS A 148 22.27 -27.36 -4.05
CA HIS A 148 22.49 -26.23 -4.98
C HIS A 148 23.82 -25.51 -4.73
N GLY A 149 24.50 -25.76 -3.60
CA GLY A 149 25.77 -25.10 -3.28
C GLY A 149 25.61 -23.66 -2.78
N VAL A 150 24.39 -23.25 -2.45
CA VAL A 150 24.02 -21.86 -2.15
C VAL A 150 23.51 -21.74 -0.72
N GLN A 151 23.82 -20.62 -0.09
CA GLN A 151 23.30 -20.26 1.22
C GLN A 151 21.88 -19.66 1.11
N THR A 152 21.08 -19.82 2.15
CA THR A 152 19.80 -19.12 2.28
C THR A 152 20.07 -17.74 2.88
N PRO A 153 19.65 -16.63 2.25
CA PRO A 153 19.83 -15.30 2.83
C PRO A 153 18.76 -15.00 3.89
N GLU A 154 19.11 -14.39 5.02
CA GLU A 154 18.16 -14.00 6.08
C GLU A 154 17.40 -12.74 5.70
N PHE A 155 18.02 -11.82 4.97
CA PHE A 155 17.40 -10.58 4.54
C PHE A 155 17.64 -10.28 3.08
N TRP A 156 16.65 -9.66 2.46
CA TRP A 156 16.68 -9.06 1.14
C TRP A 156 16.41 -7.57 1.28
N TRP A 157 17.21 -6.72 0.65
CA TRP A 157 16.99 -5.28 0.65
C TRP A 157 16.91 -4.71 -0.77
N LYS A 158 16.19 -3.60 -0.91
CA LYS A 158 16.03 -2.88 -2.17
C LYS A 158 15.96 -1.37 -1.90
N VAL A 159 16.69 -0.59 -2.69
CA VAL A 159 16.70 0.88 -2.70
C VAL A 159 16.36 1.34 -4.11
N VAL A 160 15.36 2.21 -4.25
CA VAL A 160 14.91 2.76 -5.54
C VAL A 160 15.00 4.28 -5.47
N LEU A 161 15.81 4.87 -6.35
CA LEU A 161 15.96 6.31 -6.54
C LEU A 161 15.32 6.72 -7.87
N SER A 162 14.55 7.80 -7.87
CA SER A 162 13.97 8.40 -9.08
C SER A 162 13.71 9.89 -8.83
N LYS A 163 12.99 10.55 -9.72
CA LYS A 163 12.61 11.96 -9.59
C LYS A 163 11.10 12.15 -9.46
N ASN A 164 10.72 13.22 -8.77
CA ASN A 164 9.38 13.79 -8.79
C ASN A 164 9.15 14.55 -10.11
N ALA A 165 7.92 14.99 -10.36
CA ALA A 165 7.56 15.73 -11.56
C ALA A 165 8.23 17.12 -11.66
N ASP A 166 8.65 17.69 -10.53
CA ASP A 166 9.42 18.93 -10.42
C ASP A 166 10.95 18.72 -10.59
N GLY A 167 11.40 17.49 -10.80
CA GLY A 167 12.81 17.12 -10.94
C GLY A 167 13.56 16.91 -9.61
N THR A 168 12.92 17.11 -8.46
CA THR A 168 13.51 16.78 -7.14
C THR A 168 13.68 15.27 -6.99
N ASP A 169 14.73 14.84 -6.28
CA ASP A 169 14.98 13.42 -6.05
C ASP A 169 13.98 12.84 -5.04
N LYS A 170 13.46 11.64 -5.34
CA LYS A 170 12.70 10.82 -4.41
C LYS A 170 13.39 9.46 -4.25
N ILE A 171 13.43 8.98 -3.02
CA ILE A 171 14.00 7.68 -2.68
C ILE A 171 12.99 6.85 -1.89
N ILE A 172 13.08 5.54 -2.04
CA ILE A 172 12.38 4.57 -1.20
C ILE A 172 13.25 3.34 -1.00
N SER A 173 13.21 2.77 0.20
CA SER A 173 14.03 1.62 0.56
C SER A 173 13.32 0.68 1.51
N TRP A 174 13.49 -0.61 1.27
CA TRP A 174 12.91 -1.69 2.06
C TRP A 174 13.98 -2.71 2.46
N MET A 175 13.76 -3.38 3.59
CA MET A 175 14.54 -4.53 4.02
C MET A 175 13.61 -5.59 4.63
N PHE A 176 13.57 -6.76 4.00
CA PHE A 176 12.65 -7.84 4.30
C PHE A 176 13.39 -9.05 4.90
N PRO A 177 12.92 -9.65 6.00
CA PRO A 177 13.39 -10.95 6.43
C PRO A 177 12.83 -12.03 5.49
N ASN A 178 13.67 -12.99 5.08
CA ASN A 178 13.35 -14.08 4.16
C ASN A 178 12.60 -15.22 4.89
N ARG A 179 11.39 -14.91 5.36
CA ARG A 179 10.52 -15.82 6.09
C ARG A 179 9.08 -15.73 5.57
N ASP A 180 8.22 -16.61 6.06
CA ASP A 180 6.78 -16.55 5.83
C ASP A 180 6.11 -15.53 6.78
N GLY A 181 4.79 -15.38 6.67
CA GLY A 181 4.00 -14.51 7.56
C GLY A 181 4.35 -13.01 7.49
N LEU A 182 4.98 -12.53 6.41
CA LEU A 182 5.33 -11.12 6.27
C LEU A 182 4.08 -10.23 6.14
N GLY A 183 4.13 -9.07 6.81
CA GLY A 183 3.02 -8.14 6.96
C GLY A 183 2.81 -7.18 5.78
N ALA A 184 2.38 -5.95 6.06
CA ALA A 184 2.23 -4.94 5.02
C ALA A 184 3.60 -4.48 4.49
N LEU A 185 3.65 -4.08 3.21
CA LEU A 185 4.89 -3.64 2.55
C LEU A 185 5.60 -2.52 3.33
N ASP A 186 4.82 -1.58 3.88
CA ASP A 186 5.32 -0.39 4.56
C ASP A 186 5.92 -0.69 5.95
N GLU A 187 5.64 -1.86 6.53
CA GLU A 187 6.26 -2.32 7.79
C GLU A 187 7.76 -2.60 7.62
N TYR A 188 8.23 -2.75 6.38
CA TYR A 188 9.62 -3.03 6.00
C TYR A 188 10.35 -1.81 5.44
N LEU A 189 9.72 -0.63 5.44
CA LEU A 189 10.37 0.63 5.05
C LEU A 189 11.50 0.95 6.03
N VAL A 190 12.66 1.28 5.48
CA VAL A 190 13.89 1.64 6.19
C VAL A 190 14.57 2.79 5.46
N SER A 191 15.44 3.55 6.13
CA SER A 191 16.35 4.45 5.44
C SER A 191 17.49 3.67 4.77
N VAL A 192 18.20 4.29 3.84
CA VAL A 192 19.40 3.66 3.25
C VAL A 192 20.51 3.52 4.31
N HIS A 193 20.57 4.45 5.26
CA HIS A 193 21.48 4.38 6.40
C HIS A 193 21.21 3.14 7.27
N ASP A 194 19.94 2.78 7.53
CA ASP A 194 19.58 1.57 8.29
C ASP A 194 19.99 0.28 7.56
N ILE A 195 19.97 0.29 6.23
CA ILE A 195 20.47 -0.82 5.40
C ILE A 195 22.00 -0.87 5.54
N GLU A 196 22.71 0.23 5.26
CA GLU A 196 24.17 0.30 5.33
C GLU A 196 24.71 -0.10 6.71
N ALA A 197 24.04 0.28 7.80
CA ALA A 197 24.38 -0.12 9.17
C ALA A 197 24.23 -1.62 9.46
N LYS A 198 23.57 -2.37 8.57
CA LYS A 198 23.42 -3.84 8.63
C LYS A 198 24.27 -4.58 7.60
N LEU A 199 24.91 -3.88 6.67
CA LEU A 199 25.82 -4.49 5.70
C LEU A 199 27.20 -4.68 6.34
N ASN A 200 27.66 -5.94 6.36
CA ASN A 200 28.99 -6.36 6.80
C ASN A 200 29.84 -6.87 5.63
N ASP A 201 29.52 -6.45 4.42
CA ASP A 201 30.04 -7.00 3.16
C ASP A 201 31.35 -6.34 2.67
N ASN A 202 31.72 -5.18 3.23
CA ASN A 202 32.84 -4.33 2.80
C ASN A 202 32.76 -3.86 1.33
N LEU A 203 31.58 -3.86 0.72
CA LEU A 203 31.37 -3.51 -0.70
C LEU A 203 31.12 -2.01 -0.92
N GLY A 204 31.49 -1.16 0.05
CA GLY A 204 31.30 0.28 0.03
C GLY A 204 29.84 0.72 0.23
N PRO A 205 29.58 2.05 0.22
CA PRO A 205 28.23 2.59 0.38
C PRO A 205 27.31 2.29 -0.81
N ILE A 206 26.01 2.32 -0.58
CA ILE A 206 24.98 2.35 -1.62
C ILE A 206 25.05 3.74 -2.30
N PRO A 207 25.20 3.83 -3.64
CA PRO A 207 25.57 5.07 -4.33
C PRO A 207 24.35 5.96 -4.61
N VAL A 208 23.75 6.47 -3.54
CA VAL A 208 22.67 7.46 -3.55
C VAL A 208 23.13 8.79 -2.94
N PRO A 209 22.48 9.94 -3.25
CA PRO A 209 22.83 11.23 -2.66
C PRO A 209 22.87 11.19 -1.13
N ALA A 210 23.96 11.71 -0.53
CA ALA A 210 24.19 11.61 0.92
C ALA A 210 23.05 12.21 1.76
N ALA A 211 22.45 13.31 1.30
CA ALA A 211 21.31 13.96 1.94
C ALA A 211 20.04 13.08 2.04
N LEU A 212 19.93 12.05 1.17
CA LEU A 212 18.80 11.12 1.16
C LEU A 212 19.06 9.85 1.98
N LYS A 213 20.28 9.62 2.47
CA LYS A 213 20.62 8.36 3.14
C LYS A 213 19.83 8.11 4.42
N SER A 214 19.63 9.15 5.23
CA SER A 214 18.86 9.08 6.47
C SER A 214 17.35 9.28 6.26
N PHE A 215 16.90 9.53 5.03
CA PHE A 215 15.48 9.65 4.74
C PHE A 215 14.83 8.27 4.74
N LYS A 216 13.78 8.10 5.56
CA LYS A 216 12.87 6.95 5.50
C LYS A 216 11.54 7.44 4.94
N ALA A 217 11.11 6.84 3.83
CA ALA A 217 9.80 7.13 3.26
C ALA A 217 8.68 6.77 4.26
N PRO A 218 7.64 7.62 4.42
CA PRO A 218 6.55 7.36 5.36
C PRO A 218 5.58 6.27 4.88
N SER A 219 5.54 6.02 3.57
CA SER A 219 4.72 4.99 2.92
C SER A 219 5.34 4.59 1.58
N SER A 220 4.89 3.47 1.01
CA SER A 220 5.28 3.08 -0.35
C SER A 220 4.68 4.01 -1.40
N TRP A 221 5.41 4.25 -2.49
CA TRP A 221 4.92 5.09 -3.59
C TRP A 221 3.62 4.54 -4.19
N LEU A 222 2.60 5.39 -4.28
CA LEU A 222 1.33 5.06 -4.92
C LEU A 222 1.55 4.74 -6.41
N LEU A 223 0.88 3.72 -6.92
CA LEU A 223 0.98 3.37 -8.34
C LEU A 223 0.33 4.48 -9.21
N PRO A 224 1.01 4.96 -10.25
CA PRO A 224 0.45 5.88 -11.24
C PRO A 224 -0.86 5.37 -11.85
N GLN A 225 -1.78 6.30 -12.13
CA GLN A 225 -3.10 5.99 -12.67
C GLN A 225 -3.01 5.18 -13.97
N GLY A 226 -3.75 4.08 -14.04
CA GLY A 226 -3.80 3.21 -15.22
C GLY A 226 -2.68 2.17 -15.29
N CYS A 227 -1.61 2.28 -14.49
CA CYS A 227 -0.60 1.23 -14.45
C CYS A 227 -1.12 -0.04 -13.77
N SER A 228 -0.81 -1.20 -14.38
CA SER A 228 -1.00 -2.51 -13.78
C SER A 228 0.35 -3.09 -13.33
N ARG A 229 0.38 -3.92 -12.29
CA ARG A 229 1.62 -4.55 -11.78
C ARG A 229 2.33 -5.48 -12.80
N LYS A 230 1.82 -5.62 -14.03
CA LYS A 230 2.41 -6.42 -15.11
C LYS A 230 3.04 -5.55 -16.21
N GLY A 231 3.41 -4.31 -15.88
CA GLY A 231 3.83 -3.30 -16.84
C GLY A 231 2.64 -2.61 -17.51
N SER A 232 2.98 -1.74 -18.46
CA SER A 232 2.02 -0.97 -19.23
C SER A 232 1.20 -1.91 -20.12
N LYS A 233 -0.14 -1.81 -20.06
CA LYS A 233 -0.97 -2.26 -21.18
C LYS A 233 -0.99 -1.14 -22.19
N GLU A 234 -0.56 -1.47 -23.40
CA GLU A 234 -0.56 -0.60 -24.57
C GLU A 234 -1.89 0.15 -24.73
N PRO A 235 -1.89 1.43 -25.14
CA PRO A 235 -3.12 2.13 -25.49
C PRO A 235 -3.88 1.39 -26.59
N PRO A 236 -5.22 1.43 -26.63
CA PRO A 236 -5.97 0.84 -27.72
C PRO A 236 -5.67 1.60 -29.02
N THR A 237 -4.90 0.97 -29.92
CA THR A 237 -4.58 1.50 -31.24
C THR A 237 -5.86 1.73 -32.04
N THR A 238 -6.29 2.98 -32.16
CA THR A 238 -7.37 3.36 -33.08
C THR A 238 -6.88 3.22 -34.50
N ALA A 239 -7.27 2.14 -35.17
CA ALA A 239 -6.93 1.90 -36.56
C ALA A 239 -7.66 2.87 -37.52
N PRO A 240 -6.95 3.45 -38.50
CA PRO A 240 -7.52 3.84 -39.78
C PRO A 240 -7.24 2.73 -40.81
N SER A 241 -8.27 2.33 -41.55
CA SER A 241 -8.14 1.48 -42.75
C SER A 241 -7.94 2.36 -44.01
N PRO A 242 -7.68 1.81 -45.20
CA PRO A 242 -6.36 1.86 -45.82
C PRO A 242 -6.26 2.90 -46.96
N ALA A 243 -5.04 3.35 -47.25
CA ALA A 243 -4.71 4.11 -48.46
C ALA A 243 -3.63 3.39 -49.29
N THR A 244 -3.79 3.46 -50.60
CA THR A 244 -3.17 2.66 -51.67
C THR A 244 -1.67 2.97 -51.88
N PRO A 245 -0.83 2.03 -52.37
CA PRO A 245 0.63 2.19 -52.35
C PRO A 245 1.19 2.94 -53.56
N THR A 246 2.33 3.60 -53.37
CA THR A 246 3.21 4.09 -54.44
C THR A 246 4.68 3.77 -54.09
N PRO A 247 5.46 3.12 -54.97
CA PRO A 247 6.84 2.73 -54.69
C PRO A 247 7.83 3.85 -55.05
N LEU A 248 9.07 3.79 -54.51
CA LEU A 248 10.33 3.93 -55.29
C LEU A 248 11.61 3.79 -54.42
N ASN A 249 12.33 2.69 -54.66
CA ASN A 249 13.78 2.46 -54.65
C ASN A 249 14.76 2.86 -53.49
N PRO A 250 15.95 2.21 -53.41
CA PRO A 250 16.86 2.26 -52.24
C PRO A 250 18.21 2.98 -52.48
N THR A 251 19.13 2.86 -51.49
CA THR A 251 20.57 3.31 -51.46
C THR A 251 20.70 4.78 -51.03
N VAL A 252 21.60 5.21 -50.12
CA VAL A 252 23.07 5.00 -50.07
C VAL A 252 23.62 4.78 -48.63
N ALA A 253 24.88 4.32 -48.56
CA ALA A 253 25.68 3.83 -47.42
C ALA A 253 26.11 4.89 -46.37
N PRO A 254 26.73 4.49 -45.23
CA PRO A 254 26.96 5.36 -44.06
C PRO A 254 28.33 6.08 -44.09
N THR A 255 28.43 7.23 -43.40
CA THR A 255 29.65 8.06 -43.39
C THR A 255 30.00 8.64 -42.01
N ASN A 256 31.18 8.26 -41.54
CA ASN A 256 32.11 8.92 -40.60
C ASN A 256 31.72 9.18 -39.13
N ALA A 257 32.64 8.76 -38.26
CA ALA A 257 32.72 9.08 -36.83
C ALA A 257 33.41 10.44 -36.57
N PRO A 258 33.22 11.04 -35.39
CA PRO A 258 34.14 12.01 -34.82
C PRO A 258 34.98 11.42 -33.68
N THR A 259 36.30 11.50 -33.81
CA THR A 259 37.26 11.29 -32.72
C THR A 259 37.34 12.53 -31.82
N GLY A 260 37.41 12.33 -30.50
CA GLY A 260 37.67 13.38 -29.51
C GLY A 260 38.50 12.81 -28.36
N ALA A 261 39.65 13.42 -28.07
CA ALA A 261 40.68 12.91 -27.17
C ALA A 261 40.34 13.12 -25.67
N PRO A 262 40.99 12.42 -24.72
CA PRO A 262 40.55 12.35 -23.33
C PRO A 262 40.95 13.56 -22.47
N THR A 263 40.10 13.86 -21.48
CA THR A 263 40.35 14.86 -20.42
C THR A 263 41.46 14.40 -19.46
N PRO A 264 42.38 15.29 -19.03
CA PRO A 264 43.45 14.93 -18.09
C PRO A 264 43.00 14.76 -16.63
N ALA A 265 43.91 14.19 -15.83
CA ALA A 265 43.72 13.54 -14.52
C ALA A 265 43.25 14.42 -13.34
N PRO A 266 42.70 13.81 -12.26
CA PRO A 266 42.25 14.52 -11.06
C PRO A 266 43.38 14.96 -10.12
N THR A 267 43.13 16.04 -9.38
CA THR A 267 43.98 16.63 -8.34
C THR A 267 44.15 15.69 -7.12
N PRO A 268 45.34 15.60 -6.50
CA PRO A 268 45.59 14.71 -5.34
C PRO A 268 44.95 15.18 -4.01
N PRO A 269 44.79 14.28 -3.02
CA PRO A 269 44.15 14.56 -1.74
C PRO A 269 45.11 15.17 -0.70
N PRO A 270 44.59 15.88 0.33
CA PRO A 270 45.37 16.28 1.50
C PRO A 270 45.35 15.24 2.63
N THR A 271 46.53 14.81 3.06
CA THR A 271 46.87 14.15 4.33
C THR A 271 48.31 14.56 4.68
N SER A 272 48.79 14.63 5.92
CA SER A 272 48.24 14.46 7.28
C SER A 272 49.08 15.36 8.23
N ALA A 273 48.70 15.61 9.49
CA ALA A 273 49.25 14.90 10.67
C ALA A 273 48.86 15.68 11.98
N PRO A 274 48.98 15.10 13.20
CA PRO A 274 48.27 15.57 14.40
C PRO A 274 49.11 16.36 15.41
N THR A 275 48.44 16.95 16.41
CA THR A 275 49.08 17.44 17.65
C THR A 275 48.30 16.97 18.89
N SER A 276 49.03 16.69 19.98
CA SER A 276 48.61 15.96 21.18
C SER A 276 48.01 16.81 22.33
N ALA A 277 47.30 16.15 23.25
CA ALA A 277 46.67 16.68 24.49
C ALA A 277 47.66 16.75 25.70
N PRO A 278 47.27 16.92 26.99
CA PRO A 278 45.98 17.27 27.64
C PRO A 278 46.09 18.33 28.80
N THR A 279 45.09 18.36 29.71
CA THR A 279 45.07 18.97 31.09
C THR A 279 44.92 20.51 31.21
N ASP A 280 44.26 21.13 32.22
CA ASP A 280 44.00 20.71 33.62
C ASP A 280 42.68 21.20 34.31
N THR A 281 42.16 20.36 35.22
CA THR A 281 41.34 20.60 36.46
C THR A 281 39.98 21.35 36.51
N PRO A 282 39.02 20.87 37.37
CA PRO A 282 37.77 21.56 37.74
C PRO A 282 37.66 22.01 39.23
N THR A 283 37.05 23.17 39.49
CA THR A 283 36.61 23.73 40.80
C THR A 283 35.56 24.84 40.53
N ILE A 284 34.63 25.30 41.39
CA ILE A 284 34.09 24.91 42.72
C ILE A 284 32.58 25.33 42.76
N ALA A 285 31.76 24.81 43.68
CA ALA A 285 30.33 25.17 43.89
C ALA A 285 30.11 25.81 45.30
N PRO A 286 28.92 25.76 45.94
CA PRO A 286 27.66 26.46 45.69
C PRO A 286 27.24 27.42 46.85
N THR A 287 26.26 28.32 46.62
CA THR A 287 25.39 28.98 47.63
C THR A 287 24.29 29.76 46.90
N SER A 288 23.07 30.03 47.37
CA SER A 288 22.14 29.49 48.38
C SER A 288 20.94 30.48 48.43
N ALA A 289 19.72 29.93 48.51
CA ALA A 289 18.37 30.53 48.63
C ALA A 289 18.16 31.66 49.71
N PRO A 290 16.91 32.13 50.03
CA PRO A 290 15.68 32.41 49.25
C PRO A 290 15.04 33.80 49.55
N THR A 291 13.96 34.23 48.85
CA THR A 291 12.85 35.03 49.45
C THR A 291 11.54 34.88 48.63
N ASP A 292 10.39 34.93 49.31
CA ASP A 292 9.03 34.65 48.79
C ASP A 292 8.19 35.88 48.38
N ALA A 293 7.32 35.70 47.38
CA ALA A 293 5.90 36.17 47.24
C ALA A 293 5.48 37.66 47.46
N PRO A 294 4.24 38.11 47.09
CA PRO A 294 3.19 37.49 46.27
C PRO A 294 2.70 38.35 45.06
N THR A 295 1.70 37.81 44.36
CA THR A 295 0.89 38.27 43.21
C THR A 295 0.28 39.68 43.27
N ASP A 296 0.04 40.28 42.09
CA ASP A 296 -1.15 41.12 41.85
C ASP A 296 -1.75 40.92 40.44
N ALA A 297 -2.98 41.40 40.23
CA ALA A 297 -3.97 40.94 39.23
C ALA A 297 -3.70 41.24 37.71
N PRO A 298 -4.36 40.51 36.77
CA PRO A 298 -4.25 40.75 35.33
C PRO A 298 -5.17 41.87 34.82
N THR A 299 -4.67 42.74 33.93
CA THR A 299 -5.46 43.77 33.25
C THR A 299 -5.46 43.55 31.75
N SER A 300 -6.66 43.38 31.17
CA SER A 300 -6.88 43.22 29.74
C SER A 300 -6.64 44.52 28.97
N ALA A 301 -5.94 44.44 27.84
CA ALA A 301 -5.87 45.51 26.82
C ALA A 301 -6.27 44.94 25.44
N PRO A 302 -6.98 45.71 24.59
CA PRO A 302 -7.69 45.15 23.45
C PRO A 302 -6.82 44.92 22.20
N THR A 303 -7.12 43.84 21.48
CA THR A 303 -6.55 43.49 20.18
C THR A 303 -6.88 44.53 19.10
N PRO A 304 -5.91 44.98 18.27
CA PRO A 304 -6.21 45.77 17.07
C PRO A 304 -7.05 44.99 16.05
N ALA A 305 -7.90 45.70 15.31
CA ALA A 305 -8.83 45.10 14.34
C ALA A 305 -8.10 44.39 13.18
N PRO A 306 -8.67 43.30 12.62
CA PRO A 306 -8.06 42.57 11.51
C PRO A 306 -8.13 43.37 10.20
N THR A 307 -6.98 43.50 9.53
CA THR A 307 -6.89 44.07 8.18
C THR A 307 -7.68 43.22 7.19
N GLN A 308 -8.51 43.85 6.35
CA GLN A 308 -9.25 43.17 5.30
C GLN A 308 -8.31 42.53 4.27
N ALA A 309 -8.21 41.21 4.29
CA ALA A 309 -7.84 40.44 3.10
C ALA A 309 -9.14 40.13 2.33
N THR A 310 -9.19 40.48 1.05
CA THR A 310 -10.33 40.17 0.18
C THR A 310 -10.44 38.66 -0.04
N ALA A 311 -11.28 38.00 0.75
CA ALA A 311 -11.62 36.61 0.53
C ALA A 311 -12.37 36.48 -0.80
N SER A 312 -11.78 35.77 -1.77
CA SER A 312 -12.59 35.09 -2.78
C SER A 312 -13.50 34.11 -2.04
N PRO A 313 -14.80 34.02 -2.40
CA PRO A 313 -15.67 33.03 -1.77
C PRO A 313 -15.10 31.62 -2.02
N PRO A 314 -15.23 30.69 -1.05
CA PRO A 314 -14.95 29.29 -1.33
C PRO A 314 -15.85 28.85 -2.49
N PRO A 315 -15.38 27.97 -3.40
CA PRO A 315 -16.24 27.45 -4.45
C PRO A 315 -17.41 26.72 -3.80
N THR A 316 -18.61 27.29 -3.92
CA THR A 316 -19.84 26.62 -3.53
C THR A 316 -19.98 25.38 -4.40
N SER A 317 -19.68 24.20 -3.83
CA SER A 317 -19.91 22.93 -4.51
C SER A 317 -21.38 22.88 -4.91
N PRO A 318 -21.74 22.53 -6.16
CA PRO A 318 -23.13 22.50 -6.59
C PRO A 318 -23.83 21.31 -5.92
N THR A 319 -24.49 21.56 -4.79
CA THR A 319 -25.16 20.54 -3.99
C THR A 319 -26.23 19.82 -4.81
N SER A 320 -25.90 18.63 -5.30
CA SER A 320 -26.91 17.70 -5.80
C SER A 320 -27.60 17.11 -4.56
N PRO A 321 -28.89 17.38 -4.33
CA PRO A 321 -29.55 16.95 -3.10
C PRO A 321 -29.59 15.42 -3.03
N ASN A 322 -29.28 14.88 -1.86
CA ASN A 322 -29.42 13.46 -1.60
C ASN A 322 -30.88 13.03 -1.75
N PHE A 323 -31.10 11.78 -2.16
CA PHE A 323 -32.44 11.20 -2.32
C PHE A 323 -32.50 9.79 -1.74
N ASP A 324 -33.70 9.38 -1.33
CA ASP A 324 -33.93 8.05 -0.78
C ASP A 324 -34.00 6.98 -1.88
N VAL A 325 -33.19 5.94 -1.74
CA VAL A 325 -33.30 4.68 -2.49
C VAL A 325 -33.81 3.62 -1.53
N ARG A 326 -34.92 2.96 -1.86
CA ARG A 326 -35.65 2.04 -0.97
C ARG A 326 -35.66 0.63 -1.51
N TYR A 327 -35.30 -0.32 -0.65
CA TYR A 327 -35.20 -1.76 -0.94
C TYR A 327 -36.06 -2.57 0.05
N ASP A 328 -36.14 -3.89 -0.16
CA ASP A 328 -36.85 -4.81 0.71
C ASP A 328 -36.11 -4.95 2.05
N GLY A 329 -36.52 -4.16 3.06
CA GLY A 329 -35.98 -4.19 4.43
C GLY A 329 -34.93 -3.11 4.76
N PHE A 330 -34.45 -2.32 3.80
CA PHE A 330 -33.50 -1.23 4.06
C PHE A 330 -33.66 -0.05 3.10
N TRP A 331 -33.16 1.12 3.48
CA TRP A 331 -33.09 2.30 2.61
C TRP A 331 -31.75 3.03 2.74
N LEU A 332 -31.39 3.76 1.69
CA LEU A 332 -30.16 4.52 1.54
C LEU A 332 -30.51 5.99 1.24
N SER A 333 -29.82 6.95 1.87
CA SER A 333 -29.75 8.34 1.41
C SER A 333 -28.56 8.45 0.46
N TYR A 334 -28.83 8.63 -0.83
CA TYR A 334 -27.84 8.45 -1.91
C TYR A 334 -27.42 9.77 -2.54
N SER A 335 -26.12 9.92 -2.79
CA SER A 335 -25.53 11.07 -3.48
C SER A 335 -25.12 10.69 -4.90
N CYS A 336 -25.78 11.26 -5.92
CA CYS A 336 -25.39 11.07 -7.33
C CYS A 336 -23.96 11.57 -7.61
N GLU A 337 -23.52 12.62 -6.91
CA GLU A 337 -22.18 13.19 -7.03
C GLU A 337 -21.11 12.20 -6.55
N ARG A 338 -21.29 11.62 -5.35
CA ARG A 338 -20.34 10.66 -4.76
C ARG A 338 -20.50 9.24 -5.29
N ARG A 339 -21.62 8.94 -5.95
CA ARG A 339 -22.01 7.61 -6.48
C ARG A 339 -22.00 6.51 -5.42
N THR A 340 -22.37 6.89 -4.20
CA THR A 340 -22.57 6.00 -3.05
C THR A 340 -23.57 6.63 -2.08
N ALA A 341 -23.98 5.88 -1.05
CA ALA A 341 -24.87 6.40 -0.02
C ALA A 341 -24.07 7.08 1.11
N ASP A 342 -24.63 8.18 1.61
CA ASP A 342 -24.10 8.92 2.75
C ASP A 342 -24.62 8.36 4.08
N ARG A 343 -25.85 7.83 4.05
CA ARG A 343 -26.51 7.21 5.21
C ARG A 343 -27.38 6.05 4.76
N TRP A 344 -27.59 5.08 5.63
CA TRP A 344 -28.56 4.01 5.46
C TRP A 344 -29.21 3.68 6.80
N ALA A 345 -30.40 3.07 6.74
CA ALA A 345 -31.01 2.50 7.92
C ALA A 345 -31.89 1.29 7.59
N TYR A 346 -32.07 0.44 8.58
CA TYR A 346 -32.90 -0.75 8.52
C TYR A 346 -33.32 -1.21 9.92
N THR A 347 -34.35 -2.04 9.96
CA THR A 347 -34.77 -2.74 11.18
C THR A 347 -34.71 -4.23 10.94
N LEU A 348 -34.00 -4.93 11.82
CA LEU A 348 -33.92 -6.38 11.85
C LEU A 348 -34.99 -6.92 12.82
N THR A 349 -35.79 -7.87 12.35
CA THR A 349 -36.75 -8.59 13.19
C THR A 349 -36.12 -9.85 13.79
N LYS A 350 -36.61 -10.26 14.95
CA LYS A 350 -36.22 -11.54 15.57
C LYS A 350 -36.66 -12.75 14.74
N ASP A 351 -37.82 -12.64 14.08
CA ASP A 351 -38.47 -13.70 13.28
C ASP A 351 -37.85 -13.85 11.88
N LYS A 352 -36.53 -14.04 11.88
CA LYS A 352 -35.70 -14.14 10.68
C LYS A 352 -36.12 -15.31 9.78
N LYS A 353 -36.26 -15.04 8.48
CA LYS A 353 -36.46 -16.07 7.46
C LYS A 353 -35.10 -16.46 6.85
N ASN A 354 -34.95 -17.72 6.44
CA ASN A 354 -33.73 -18.22 5.83
C ASN A 354 -33.94 -18.40 4.32
N ALA A 355 -33.84 -17.30 3.56
CA ALA A 355 -33.85 -17.37 2.11
C ALA A 355 -32.48 -17.75 1.53
N VAL A 356 -32.50 -18.30 0.31
CA VAL A 356 -31.28 -18.60 -0.46
C VAL A 356 -30.57 -17.30 -0.82
N LYS A 357 -29.31 -17.18 -0.39
CA LYS A 357 -28.44 -16.05 -0.72
C LYS A 357 -27.99 -16.10 -2.18
N THR A 358 -27.91 -14.94 -2.81
CA THR A 358 -27.13 -14.72 -4.04
C THR A 358 -25.90 -13.88 -3.69
N ALA A 359 -24.87 -13.87 -4.54
CA ALA A 359 -23.60 -13.17 -4.28
C ALA A 359 -23.05 -12.38 -5.49
N GLN A 360 -23.91 -12.09 -6.47
CA GLN A 360 -23.51 -11.43 -7.71
C GLN A 360 -23.78 -9.93 -7.67
N TYR A 361 -22.70 -9.14 -7.64
CA TYR A 361 -22.77 -7.68 -7.74
C TYR A 361 -23.33 -7.24 -9.10
N THR A 362 -24.32 -6.35 -9.07
CA THR A 362 -24.97 -5.79 -10.27
C THR A 362 -25.26 -4.29 -10.10
N PHE A 363 -25.53 -3.59 -11.19
CA PHE A 363 -26.01 -2.22 -11.13
C PHE A 363 -27.52 -2.21 -10.86
N ASP A 364 -27.98 -1.28 -10.02
CA ASP A 364 -29.39 -1.04 -9.83
C ASP A 364 -29.96 -0.33 -11.08
N LYS A 365 -30.85 -1.03 -11.81
CA LYS A 365 -31.47 -0.53 -13.03
C LYS A 365 -32.49 0.59 -12.80
N SER A 366 -32.94 0.81 -11.56
CA SER A 366 -33.82 1.94 -11.20
C SER A 366 -33.05 3.26 -11.07
N MET A 367 -31.73 3.21 -10.89
CA MET A 367 -30.87 4.38 -10.75
C MET A 367 -30.54 4.97 -12.12
N LYS A 368 -30.61 6.30 -12.22
CA LYS A 368 -30.12 7.03 -13.40
C LYS A 368 -28.64 6.72 -13.67
N LEU A 369 -28.25 6.59 -14.94
CA LEU A 369 -26.93 6.11 -15.34
C LEU A 369 -25.80 7.01 -14.84
N GLU A 370 -26.03 8.33 -14.78
CA GLU A 370 -25.08 9.30 -14.26
C GLU A 370 -24.82 9.16 -12.75
N CYS A 371 -25.76 8.59 -11.99
CA CYS A 371 -25.66 8.36 -10.55
C CYS A 371 -25.07 6.99 -10.20
N GLN A 372 -25.01 6.03 -11.14
CA GLN A 372 -24.43 4.71 -10.90
C GLN A 372 -22.90 4.78 -10.78
N GLN A 373 -22.29 3.85 -10.04
CA GLN A 373 -20.84 3.63 -10.10
C GLN A 373 -20.43 3.17 -11.51
N LYS A 374 -19.22 3.53 -11.95
CA LYS A 374 -18.80 3.31 -13.35
C LYS A 374 -18.41 1.85 -13.68
N SER A 375 -18.35 0.95 -12.70
CA SER A 375 -17.80 -0.39 -12.86
C SER A 375 -18.37 -1.40 -11.85
N LEU A 376 -18.54 -2.66 -12.28
CA LEU A 376 -18.81 -3.81 -11.40
C LEU A 376 -17.53 -4.50 -10.90
N LYS A 377 -16.36 -4.13 -11.41
CA LYS A 377 -15.07 -4.68 -10.97
C LYS A 377 -14.81 -4.29 -9.51
N GLY A 378 -14.05 -5.10 -8.79
CA GLY A 378 -13.50 -4.68 -7.49
C GLY A 378 -12.63 -3.42 -7.66
N TYR A 379 -12.48 -2.64 -6.60
CA TYR A 379 -11.76 -1.36 -6.66
C TYR A 379 -10.26 -1.58 -6.85
N ASN A 380 -9.54 -1.93 -5.78
CA ASN A 380 -8.12 -2.27 -5.85
C ASN A 380 -7.75 -3.22 -4.70
N SER A 381 -6.46 -3.47 -4.47
CA SER A 381 -6.01 -4.39 -3.40
C SER A 381 -6.02 -3.80 -1.99
N LEU A 382 -6.32 -2.51 -1.83
CA LEU A 382 -6.49 -1.85 -0.54
C LEU A 382 -7.97 -1.73 -0.16
N TYR A 383 -8.86 -1.58 -1.13
CA TYR A 383 -10.29 -1.35 -0.92
C TYR A 383 -11.14 -2.48 -1.49
N ASP A 384 -11.87 -3.14 -0.59
CA ASP A 384 -12.93 -4.08 -0.93
C ASP A 384 -14.20 -3.33 -1.39
N ARG A 385 -15.10 -4.09 -2.03
CA ARG A 385 -16.52 -3.72 -2.15
C ARG A 385 -17.20 -3.92 -0.78
N GLY A 386 -17.00 -2.95 0.12
CA GLY A 386 -17.64 -2.95 1.43
C GLY A 386 -19.14 -2.77 1.28
N GLN A 387 -19.93 -3.70 1.83
CA GLN A 387 -21.39 -3.57 1.87
C GLN A 387 -21.79 -2.58 2.97
N LEU A 388 -22.68 -1.66 2.64
CA LEU A 388 -23.25 -0.72 3.62
C LEU A 388 -24.25 -1.46 4.52
N VAL A 389 -25.16 -2.21 3.87
CA VAL A 389 -26.09 -3.15 4.50
C VAL A 389 -25.69 -4.60 4.16
N SER A 390 -25.44 -5.41 5.18
CA SER A 390 -24.88 -6.76 5.05
C SER A 390 -25.85 -7.80 4.47
N ALA A 391 -25.40 -8.54 3.46
CA ALA A 391 -26.10 -9.71 2.92
C ALA A 391 -26.30 -10.86 3.95
N ALA A 392 -25.58 -10.85 5.07
CA ALA A 392 -25.75 -11.81 6.14
C ALA A 392 -26.93 -11.47 7.08
N LEU A 393 -27.28 -10.19 7.16
CA LEU A 393 -28.39 -9.68 7.97
C LEU A 393 -29.68 -9.64 7.14
N MET A 394 -29.59 -9.13 5.91
CA MET A 394 -30.68 -9.04 4.92
C MET A 394 -30.84 -10.36 4.15
N SER A 395 -31.48 -11.35 4.76
CA SER A 395 -31.66 -12.68 4.15
C SER A 395 -33.06 -13.28 4.30
N ASP A 396 -34.09 -12.47 4.57
CA ASP A 396 -35.46 -12.95 4.77
C ASP A 396 -36.16 -13.30 3.46
N SER A 397 -35.75 -12.66 2.36
CA SER A 397 -36.23 -12.94 1.00
C SER A 397 -35.04 -13.00 0.04
N LYS A 398 -35.20 -13.72 -1.09
CA LYS A 398 -34.20 -13.72 -2.16
C LYS A 398 -34.05 -12.33 -2.78
N ALA A 399 -35.13 -11.54 -2.82
CA ALA A 399 -35.12 -10.17 -3.36
C ALA A 399 -34.28 -9.24 -2.48
N GLN A 400 -34.59 -9.19 -1.18
CA GLN A 400 -33.82 -8.49 -0.15
C GLN A 400 -32.32 -8.85 -0.21
N SER A 401 -32.00 -10.16 -0.20
CA SER A 401 -30.60 -10.60 -0.29
C SER A 401 -29.94 -10.14 -1.59
N SER A 402 -30.64 -10.20 -2.73
CA SER A 402 -30.12 -9.73 -4.03
C SER A 402 -29.83 -8.23 -4.05
N GLN A 403 -30.71 -7.43 -3.43
CA GLN A 403 -30.58 -5.95 -3.39
C GLN A 403 -29.34 -5.49 -2.61
N THR A 404 -28.85 -6.26 -1.63
CA THR A 404 -27.58 -5.93 -0.95
C THR A 404 -26.34 -6.00 -1.86
N PHE A 405 -26.45 -6.65 -3.02
CA PHE A 405 -25.37 -6.71 -4.02
C PHE A 405 -25.52 -5.66 -5.15
N PHE A 406 -26.48 -4.74 -5.04
CA PHE A 406 -26.50 -3.57 -5.91
C PHE A 406 -25.36 -2.62 -5.55
N MET A 407 -24.65 -2.09 -6.56
CA MET A 407 -23.54 -1.14 -6.35
C MET A 407 -23.93 0.16 -5.63
N THR A 408 -25.23 0.45 -5.49
CA THR A 408 -25.76 1.50 -4.62
C THR A 408 -25.50 1.24 -3.14
N ASN A 409 -25.54 -0.03 -2.72
CA ASN A 409 -25.27 -0.51 -1.36
C ASN A 409 -23.78 -0.85 -1.14
N VAL A 410 -22.87 -0.25 -1.93
CA VAL A 410 -21.44 -0.55 -1.89
C VAL A 410 -20.62 0.74 -1.88
N ALA A 411 -19.58 0.79 -1.06
CA ALA A 411 -18.56 1.82 -1.12
C ALA A 411 -17.15 1.22 -0.98
N PRO A 412 -16.09 1.94 -1.41
CA PRO A 412 -14.72 1.54 -1.15
C PRO A 412 -14.42 1.51 0.35
N GLN A 413 -14.21 0.31 0.89
CA GLN A 413 -13.87 0.09 2.30
C GLN A 413 -12.50 -0.57 2.42
N TYR A 414 -11.63 -0.06 3.29
CA TYR A 414 -10.30 -0.63 3.47
C TYR A 414 -10.39 -2.12 3.85
N GLY A 415 -9.70 -2.99 3.11
CA GLY A 415 -9.98 -4.43 3.13
C GLY A 415 -9.80 -5.09 4.50
N GLN A 416 -8.76 -4.71 5.25
CA GLN A 416 -8.54 -5.23 6.61
C GLN A 416 -9.58 -4.71 7.62
N PHE A 417 -10.16 -3.53 7.38
CA PHE A 417 -11.26 -2.99 8.18
C PHE A 417 -12.57 -3.72 7.85
N ASN A 418 -12.92 -3.85 6.56
CA ASN A 418 -14.08 -4.60 6.07
C ASN A 418 -14.10 -6.05 6.60
N GLN A 419 -13.03 -6.80 6.36
CA GLN A 419 -12.90 -8.20 6.74
C GLN A 419 -12.66 -8.40 8.25
N GLY A 420 -12.22 -7.34 8.95
CA GLY A 420 -11.89 -7.34 10.37
C GLY A 420 -13.00 -6.74 11.24
N LEU A 421 -12.80 -5.52 11.72
CA LEU A 421 -13.69 -4.90 12.71
C LEU A 421 -15.12 -4.67 12.19
N TRP A 422 -15.30 -4.32 10.92
CA TRP A 422 -16.64 -4.14 10.35
C TRP A 422 -17.45 -5.45 10.39
N SER A 423 -16.84 -6.57 9.99
CA SER A 423 -17.45 -7.90 10.11
C SER A 423 -17.77 -8.30 11.56
N ARG A 424 -17.03 -7.80 12.57
CA ARG A 424 -17.39 -8.03 13.99
C ARG A 424 -18.58 -7.20 14.43
N VAL A 425 -18.66 -5.93 14.03
CA VAL A 425 -19.84 -5.09 14.29
C VAL A 425 -21.11 -5.75 13.70
N GLU A 426 -21.03 -6.30 12.49
CA GLU A 426 -22.16 -7.02 11.87
C GLU A 426 -22.55 -8.31 12.62
N LYS A 427 -21.60 -8.99 13.28
CA LYS A 427 -21.89 -10.13 14.14
C LYS A 427 -22.56 -9.72 15.44
N VAL A 428 -22.21 -8.54 15.97
CA VAL A 428 -22.91 -7.95 17.12
C VAL A 428 -24.37 -7.64 16.77
N GLU A 429 -24.64 -7.02 15.60
CA GLU A 429 -26.01 -6.83 15.11
C GLU A 429 -26.80 -8.14 15.00
N ALA A 430 -26.17 -9.18 14.44
CA ALA A 430 -26.77 -10.51 14.34
C ALA A 430 -27.08 -11.11 15.72
N CYS A 431 -26.23 -10.87 16.72
CA CYS A 431 -26.43 -11.33 18.10
C CYS A 431 -27.62 -10.63 18.76
N TYR A 432 -27.68 -9.29 18.71
CA TYR A 432 -28.83 -8.55 19.24
C TYR A 432 -30.15 -8.93 18.54
N ARG A 433 -30.14 -9.16 17.22
CA ARG A 433 -31.32 -9.62 16.47
C ARG A 433 -31.89 -10.94 17.01
N ASN A 434 -31.02 -11.88 17.40
CA ASN A 434 -31.47 -13.18 17.90
C ASN A 434 -32.23 -13.07 19.23
N ALA A 435 -31.96 -12.01 20.02
CA ALA A 435 -32.70 -11.72 21.24
C ALA A 435 -34.00 -10.95 20.97
N GLN A 436 -33.96 -9.92 20.12
CA GLN A 436 -35.02 -8.92 19.96
C GLN A 436 -34.90 -8.14 18.64
N ASN A 437 -35.88 -7.27 18.35
CA ASN A 437 -35.79 -6.38 17.19
C ASN A 437 -34.68 -5.31 17.38
N VAL A 438 -34.02 -4.94 16.29
CA VAL A 438 -32.87 -4.01 16.29
C VAL A 438 -33.05 -3.01 15.17
N SER A 439 -32.85 -1.72 15.46
CA SER A 439 -32.78 -0.68 14.44
C SER A 439 -31.33 -0.24 14.25
N THR A 440 -30.80 -0.45 13.04
CA THR A 440 -29.44 -0.07 12.68
C THR A 440 -29.47 1.16 11.79
N PHE A 441 -28.60 2.12 12.11
CA PHE A 441 -28.24 3.26 11.28
C PHE A 441 -26.76 3.16 10.94
N GLY A 442 -26.37 3.60 9.75
CA GLY A 442 -24.96 3.74 9.40
C GLY A 442 -24.76 4.78 8.32
N GLY A 443 -23.51 5.14 8.07
CA GLY A 443 -23.19 6.15 7.07
C GLY A 443 -21.71 6.30 6.78
N LEU A 444 -21.45 7.19 5.84
CA LEU A 444 -20.14 7.57 5.34
C LEU A 444 -19.92 9.06 5.63
N ILE A 445 -18.77 9.39 6.22
CA ILE A 445 -18.35 10.78 6.44
C ILE A 445 -17.24 11.11 5.44
N PHE A 446 -17.42 12.21 4.72
CA PHE A 446 -16.48 12.70 3.72
C PHE A 446 -15.88 14.03 4.18
N THR A 447 -14.58 14.04 4.51
CA THR A 447 -13.83 15.26 4.86
C THR A 447 -13.16 15.86 3.61
N ALA A 448 -12.48 17.00 3.73
CA ALA A 448 -11.66 17.55 2.64
C ALA A 448 -10.51 16.60 2.21
N GLU A 449 -10.13 15.65 3.07
CA GLU A 449 -9.13 14.61 2.78
C GLU A 449 -9.74 13.38 2.05
N SER A 450 -11.06 13.36 1.82
CA SER A 450 -11.73 12.31 1.05
C SER A 450 -11.26 12.32 -0.39
N ASN A 451 -10.39 11.36 -0.70
CA ASN A 451 -9.58 11.34 -1.90
C ASN A 451 -10.39 11.35 -3.22
N ASP A 452 -10.38 12.49 -3.92
CA ASP A 452 -11.06 12.66 -5.21
C ASP A 452 -10.41 11.83 -6.35
N LEU A 453 -9.18 11.31 -6.15
CA LEU A 453 -8.56 10.38 -7.10
C LEU A 453 -9.39 9.09 -7.27
N PHE A 454 -10.18 8.69 -6.27
CA PHE A 454 -11.08 7.53 -6.38
C PHE A 454 -12.29 7.80 -7.27
N MET A 455 -12.83 9.02 -7.24
CA MET A 455 -13.87 9.48 -8.16
C MET A 455 -13.37 9.50 -9.61
N ALA A 456 -12.13 9.97 -9.83
CA ALA A 456 -11.51 10.00 -11.15
C ALA A 456 -11.23 8.59 -11.71
N SER A 457 -10.72 7.68 -10.88
CA SER A 457 -10.25 6.34 -11.31
C SER A 457 -11.31 5.24 -11.29
N HIS A 458 -12.25 5.25 -10.35
CA HIS A 458 -13.25 4.19 -10.14
C HIS A 458 -14.70 4.68 -10.29
N GLY A 459 -14.93 6.00 -10.29
CA GLY A 459 -16.27 6.57 -10.39
C GLY A 459 -17.12 6.34 -9.15
N VAL A 460 -16.51 6.43 -7.97
CA VAL A 460 -17.14 6.48 -6.64
C VAL A 460 -16.17 7.16 -5.67
N ARG A 461 -16.68 7.95 -4.71
CA ARG A 461 -15.85 8.64 -3.71
C ARG A 461 -15.53 7.71 -2.54
N THR A 462 -14.28 7.72 -2.08
CA THR A 462 -13.88 7.11 -0.81
C THR A 462 -14.32 7.99 0.36
N ALA A 463 -15.02 7.41 1.33
CA ALA A 463 -15.28 8.06 2.61
C ALA A 463 -14.01 8.11 3.48
N SER A 464 -13.86 9.17 4.27
CA SER A 464 -12.80 9.27 5.30
C SER A 464 -13.14 8.39 6.52
N PHE A 465 -14.42 8.33 6.92
CA PHE A 465 -14.88 7.47 8.01
C PHE A 465 -16.15 6.70 7.63
N TRP A 466 -16.30 5.52 8.22
CA TRP A 466 -17.51 4.72 8.22
C TRP A 466 -18.05 4.65 9.63
N TRP A 467 -19.35 4.83 9.81
CA TRP A 467 -19.97 4.72 11.14
C TRP A 467 -21.19 3.80 11.11
N LYS A 468 -21.50 3.25 12.28
CA LYS A 468 -22.71 2.44 12.51
C LYS A 468 -23.18 2.61 13.95
N ALA A 469 -24.49 2.78 14.12
CA ALA A 469 -25.18 2.89 15.40
C ALA A 469 -26.32 1.87 15.48
N ILE A 470 -26.32 1.08 16.54
CA ILE A 470 -27.28 0.01 16.82
C ILE A 470 -28.17 0.48 17.97
N TRP A 471 -29.46 0.74 17.70
CA TRP A 471 -30.47 1.01 18.73
C TRP A 471 -31.27 -0.26 19.03
N THR A 472 -31.29 -0.65 20.30
CA THR A 472 -31.96 -1.86 20.79
C THR A 472 -32.22 -1.73 22.30
N LYS A 473 -32.58 -2.83 22.99
CA LYS A 473 -32.75 -2.86 24.45
C LYS A 473 -31.57 -3.51 25.19
N ASP A 474 -31.32 -3.07 26.41
CA ASP A 474 -30.33 -3.68 27.30
C ASP A 474 -30.88 -4.93 28.02
N SER A 475 -30.10 -5.53 28.92
CA SER A 475 -30.53 -6.73 29.67
C SER A 475 -31.73 -6.48 30.61
N ASN A 476 -32.05 -5.22 30.90
CA ASN A 476 -33.18 -4.80 31.73
C ASN A 476 -34.39 -4.34 30.89
N GLY A 477 -34.32 -4.42 29.55
CA GLY A 477 -35.36 -3.92 28.65
C GLY A 477 -35.37 -2.41 28.43
N SER A 478 -34.37 -1.68 28.95
CA SER A 478 -34.21 -0.23 28.75
C SER A 478 -33.60 0.08 27.38
N ASP A 479 -33.93 1.23 26.78
CA ASP A 479 -33.30 1.62 25.50
C ASP A 479 -31.80 1.86 25.66
N MET A 480 -31.02 1.27 24.76
CA MET A 480 -29.57 1.48 24.65
C MET A 480 -29.17 1.76 23.21
N ILE A 481 -28.07 2.47 23.05
CA ILE A 481 -27.41 2.64 21.76
C ILE A 481 -25.94 2.26 21.84
N LEU A 482 -25.45 1.63 20.78
CA LEU A 482 -24.05 1.26 20.65
C LEU A 482 -23.56 1.73 19.28
N ALA A 483 -22.63 2.68 19.26
CA ALA A 483 -22.20 3.35 18.05
C ALA A 483 -20.67 3.41 17.92
N TRP A 484 -20.19 3.23 16.69
CA TRP A 484 -18.79 3.31 16.32
C TRP A 484 -18.59 4.21 15.11
N MET A 485 -17.41 4.83 15.04
CA MET A 485 -16.92 5.57 13.88
C MET A 485 -15.46 5.19 13.63
N PHE A 486 -15.23 4.54 12.49
CA PHE A 486 -13.92 4.00 12.09
C PHE A 486 -13.35 4.84 10.94
N PRO A 487 -12.07 5.25 10.98
CA PRO A 487 -11.41 5.78 9.78
C PRO A 487 -11.28 4.67 8.72
N ASN A 488 -11.34 5.04 7.45
CA ASN A 488 -11.39 4.08 6.33
C ASN A 488 -9.97 3.58 5.93
N GLU A 489 -9.26 3.02 6.91
CA GLU A 489 -7.83 2.71 6.83
C GLU A 489 -7.46 1.43 7.62
N LYS A 490 -6.16 1.21 7.84
CA LYS A 490 -5.67 0.11 8.69
C LYS A 490 -5.94 0.41 10.16
N LEU A 491 -6.90 -0.31 10.74
CA LEU A 491 -7.30 -0.13 12.14
C LEU A 491 -6.47 -0.96 13.12
N VAL A 492 -6.36 -0.46 14.34
CA VAL A 492 -5.97 -1.28 15.50
C VAL A 492 -7.09 -2.28 15.76
N ASN A 493 -6.78 -3.54 16.05
CA ASN A 493 -7.73 -4.65 16.19
C ASN A 493 -8.54 -4.62 17.51
N ASP A 494 -9.04 -3.45 17.91
CA ASP A 494 -9.80 -3.19 19.13
C ASP A 494 -10.91 -2.19 18.82
N ALA A 495 -12.16 -2.65 18.77
CA ALA A 495 -13.30 -1.80 18.42
C ALA A 495 -13.67 -0.80 19.52
N ASN A 496 -13.25 -1.01 20.77
CA ASN A 496 -13.61 -0.10 21.87
C ASN A 496 -12.96 1.28 21.69
N LYS A 497 -11.81 1.34 21.00
CA LYS A 497 -11.12 2.59 20.63
C LYS A 497 -11.91 3.48 19.66
N TYR A 498 -12.92 2.91 18.99
CA TYR A 498 -13.72 3.58 17.97
C TYR A 498 -15.17 3.82 18.41
N LEU A 499 -15.48 3.57 19.70
CA LEU A 499 -16.77 3.89 20.31
C LEU A 499 -16.98 5.40 20.40
N VAL A 500 -18.15 5.84 19.95
CA VAL A 500 -18.55 7.26 19.91
C VAL A 500 -20.01 7.40 20.34
N SER A 501 -20.42 8.62 20.68
CA SER A 501 -21.84 8.94 20.82
C SER A 501 -22.48 9.24 19.47
N VAL A 502 -23.81 9.22 19.39
CA VAL A 502 -24.53 9.65 18.18
C VAL A 502 -24.34 11.15 17.92
N ALA A 503 -24.23 11.96 18.98
CA ALA A 503 -23.96 13.39 18.84
C ALA A 503 -22.58 13.68 18.20
N GLU A 504 -21.56 12.87 18.46
CA GLU A 504 -20.25 12.99 17.80
C GLU A 504 -20.27 12.58 16.32
N ILE A 505 -21.14 11.64 15.96
CA ILE A 505 -21.40 11.29 14.55
C ILE A 505 -22.13 12.45 13.87
N GLU A 506 -23.23 12.94 14.46
CA GLU A 506 -24.02 14.05 13.92
C GLU A 506 -23.18 15.32 13.72
N ALA A 507 -22.28 15.65 14.65
CA ALA A 507 -21.33 16.77 14.53
C ALA A 507 -20.28 16.61 13.39
N LYS A 508 -20.29 15.49 12.66
CA LYS A 508 -19.44 15.21 11.50
C LYS A 508 -20.23 14.83 10.24
N LEU A 509 -21.57 14.81 10.31
CA LEU A 509 -22.41 14.63 9.14
C LEU A 509 -22.56 15.95 8.38
N ASN A 510 -22.87 15.87 7.08
CA ASN A 510 -23.32 17.04 6.32
C ASN A 510 -24.73 17.41 6.77
N ASP A 511 -25.00 18.71 6.94
CA ASP A 511 -26.27 19.25 7.47
C ASP A 511 -27.51 18.74 6.70
N ASP A 512 -27.37 18.54 5.38
CA ASP A 512 -28.43 18.07 4.46
C ASP A 512 -29.03 16.70 4.82
N LEU A 513 -28.38 15.91 5.68
CA LEU A 513 -28.89 14.61 6.11
C LEU A 513 -29.93 14.72 7.23
N GLY A 514 -29.92 15.79 8.01
CA GLY A 514 -30.70 15.90 9.25
C GLY A 514 -30.33 14.85 10.31
N PRO A 515 -30.96 14.90 11.50
CA PRO A 515 -30.56 14.09 12.65
C PRO A 515 -30.78 12.58 12.44
N ILE A 516 -29.98 11.77 13.12
CA ILE A 516 -30.17 10.33 13.26
C ILE A 516 -31.41 10.10 14.14
N PRO A 517 -32.43 9.33 13.68
CA PRO A 517 -33.74 9.27 14.32
C PRO A 517 -33.74 8.29 15.51
N VAL A 518 -33.06 8.69 16.58
CA VAL A 518 -33.00 8.00 17.87
C VAL A 518 -33.42 8.95 19.00
N PRO A 519 -33.94 8.45 20.14
CA PRO A 519 -34.34 9.30 21.27
C PRO A 519 -33.19 10.21 21.74
N ALA A 520 -33.51 11.47 22.06
CA ALA A 520 -32.53 12.47 22.47
C ALA A 520 -31.71 12.05 23.72
N SER A 521 -32.31 11.28 24.62
CA SER A 521 -31.65 10.69 25.80
C SER A 521 -30.52 9.71 25.48
N LEU A 522 -30.51 9.11 24.28
CA LEU A 522 -29.46 8.20 23.83
C LEU A 522 -28.29 8.94 23.14
N LYS A 523 -28.51 10.17 22.65
CA LYS A 523 -27.56 10.82 21.74
C LYS A 523 -26.15 11.02 22.30
N ASN A 524 -26.05 11.26 23.61
CA ASN A 524 -24.79 11.52 24.30
C ASN A 524 -24.17 10.28 24.97
N GLN A 525 -24.77 9.09 24.84
CA GLN A 525 -24.25 7.87 25.47
C GLN A 525 -22.98 7.39 24.74
N LYS A 526 -21.89 7.19 25.49
CA LYS A 526 -20.66 6.52 25.04
C LYS A 526 -20.54 5.17 25.75
N ALA A 527 -20.82 4.10 25.00
CA ALA A 527 -20.95 2.72 25.48
C ALA A 527 -22.12 2.52 26.47
N PRO A 528 -22.90 1.43 26.33
CA PRO A 528 -23.98 1.13 27.26
C PRO A 528 -23.43 0.56 28.58
N THR A 529 -24.05 0.95 29.70
CA THR A 529 -23.69 0.47 31.05
C THR A 529 -24.04 -1.00 31.29
N SER A 530 -24.95 -1.56 30.49
CA SER A 530 -25.22 -2.99 30.41
C SER A 530 -25.43 -3.39 28.94
N SER A 531 -24.90 -4.53 28.52
CA SER A 531 -25.06 -5.10 27.18
C SER A 531 -25.69 -6.49 27.28
N LEU A 532 -26.25 -7.00 26.18
CA LEU A 532 -26.70 -8.39 26.17
C LEU A 532 -25.49 -9.34 26.33
N PRO A 533 -25.54 -10.31 27.27
CA PRO A 533 -24.45 -11.26 27.48
C PRO A 533 -24.08 -12.00 26.19
N GLY A 534 -22.79 -11.96 25.83
CA GLY A 534 -22.26 -12.61 24.63
C GLY A 534 -22.42 -11.82 23.32
N CYS A 535 -23.04 -10.64 23.32
CA CYS A 535 -23.15 -9.77 22.14
C CYS A 535 -22.11 -8.63 22.10
N SER A 536 -20.89 -8.87 22.61
CA SER A 536 -19.74 -7.95 22.51
C SER A 536 -18.90 -8.21 21.25
N ILE A 537 -18.02 -7.26 20.89
CA ILE A 537 -17.04 -7.40 19.79
C ILE A 537 -15.85 -8.28 20.17
#